data_AF-A0A0W8F9I6-F1
#
_entry.id   AF-A0A0W8F9I6-F1
#
_cell.length_a   1.000
_cell.length_b   1.000
_cell.length_c   1.000
_cell.angle_alpha   90.00
_cell.angle_beta   90.00
_cell.angle_gamma   90.00
#
_symmetry.space_group_name_H-M   'P 1'
#
loop_
_entity.id
_entity.type
_entity.pdbx_description
1 polymer ?
#
loop_
_entity_poly.entity_id
_entity_poly.type
_entity_poly.pdbx_seq_one_letter_code
_entity_poly.pdbx_strand_id
1 'polypeptide(L)'
;MRAPSERANITGKQTIKRYTQINQYMTAVCEQGKVFLHSVNLKDRFAGPLIKQLLEWRRACSPDYLARLDPGLKEAHHSMRDLDIDTLRFKAFEYPGIPTPGAGTAIWMGSMIRAGKSLYSDAINPRPLSKHEIKYALRKSDIELIFEEARRRIAPNAVSRLNCLYVTDDIEVIKAIWENPIIKVRISNGSLVSRVDMSWFDDFCDHRELNVAQCDDFVNNYWKGNPHNSDCKWEYLVDGMIEVIDGLDDLRDALNERDGLM
;
A
#
# COMPACT_ATOMS: atom_id res chain seq x y z
N MET A 1 19.04 53.14 36.80
CA MET A 1 18.51 52.68 35.50
C MET A 1 19.44 51.61 34.97
N ARG A 2 19.04 50.34 34.98
CA ARG A 2 19.81 49.19 34.46
C ARG A 2 19.08 48.60 33.27
N ALA A 3 19.83 48.26 32.23
CA ALA A 3 19.34 47.68 30.97
C ALA A 3 18.76 46.27 31.16
N PRO A 4 17.79 45.83 30.33
CA PRO A 4 17.24 44.48 30.38
C PRO A 4 18.12 43.45 29.65
N SER A 5 18.09 42.25 30.21
CA SER A 5 18.87 41.05 29.95
C SER A 5 18.67 40.39 28.59
N GLU A 6 19.78 39.94 28.01
CA GLU A 6 19.84 38.81 27.08
C GLU A 6 19.36 37.52 27.76
N ARG A 7 18.34 36.86 27.20
CA ARG A 7 18.07 35.42 27.35
C ARG A 7 16.97 34.98 26.38
N ALA A 8 17.35 34.63 25.16
CA ALA A 8 16.55 33.78 24.27
C ALA A 8 17.43 33.27 23.12
N ASN A 9 18.12 32.14 23.29
CA ASN A 9 18.74 31.43 22.15
C ASN A 9 19.20 29.99 22.47
N ILE A 10 18.38 29.19 23.16
CA ILE A 10 18.69 27.77 23.43
C ILE A 10 17.46 26.86 23.27
N THR A 11 16.77 26.91 22.14
CA THR A 11 15.72 25.91 21.82
C THR A 11 15.66 25.51 20.33
N GLY A 12 16.31 26.23 19.41
CA GLY A 12 16.23 25.92 17.96
C GLY A 12 17.14 24.81 17.45
N LYS A 13 18.28 24.52 18.11
CA LYS A 13 19.30 23.58 17.58
C LYS A 13 19.10 22.11 17.97
N GLN A 14 18.34 21.81 19.03
CA GLN A 14 18.05 20.42 19.40
C GLN A 14 16.90 19.81 18.59
N THR A 15 15.94 20.62 18.15
CA THR A 15 14.79 20.14 17.36
C THR A 15 15.20 19.73 15.94
N ILE A 16 16.16 20.42 15.33
CA ILE A 16 16.62 20.12 13.96
C ILE A 16 17.40 18.80 13.90
N LYS A 17 18.18 18.44 14.95
CA LYS A 17 18.89 17.15 15.00
C LYS A 17 17.97 15.94 15.14
N ARG A 18 16.77 16.08 15.73
CA ARG A 18 15.80 14.98 15.84
C ARG A 18 15.11 14.65 14.50
N TYR A 19 14.91 15.65 13.64
CA TYR A 19 14.31 15.41 12.31
C TYR A 19 15.28 14.77 11.31
N THR A 20 16.59 15.00 11.45
CA THR A 20 17.59 14.36 10.56
C THR A 20 17.77 12.86 10.87
N GLN A 21 17.49 12.40 12.10
CA GLN A 21 17.62 10.99 12.48
C GLN A 21 16.43 10.11 12.05
N ILE A 22 15.25 10.70 11.76
CA ILE A 22 14.05 9.94 11.36
C ILE A 22 14.11 9.51 9.88
N ASN A 23 14.89 10.21 9.04
CA ASN A 23 15.01 9.87 7.61
C ASN A 23 15.97 8.71 7.29
N GLN A 24 16.67 8.13 8.27
CA GLN A 24 17.57 7.00 8.04
C GLN A 24 16.89 5.62 8.09
N TYR A 25 15.62 5.54 8.52
CA TYR A 25 14.97 4.25 8.80
C TYR A 25 14.05 3.70 7.71
N MET A 26 13.81 4.44 6.62
CA MET A 26 12.75 4.09 5.65
C MET A 26 13.24 3.60 4.29
N THR A 27 14.53 3.33 4.14
CA THR A 27 15.04 2.45 3.10
C THR A 27 15.54 1.22 3.81
N ALA A 28 14.67 0.22 4.03
CA ALA A 28 15.17 -1.09 4.37
C ALA A 28 16.12 -1.48 3.25
N VAL A 29 17.42 -1.59 3.54
CA VAL A 29 18.35 -2.16 2.57
C VAL A 29 17.84 -3.58 2.37
N CYS A 30 17.21 -3.84 1.23
CA CYS A 30 16.87 -5.21 0.86
C CYS A 30 18.18 -5.99 0.91
N GLU A 31 18.28 -6.87 1.90
CA GLU A 31 19.41 -7.77 2.04
C GLU A 31 19.52 -8.52 0.71
N GLN A 32 20.65 -8.34 0.03
CA GLN A 32 20.86 -8.89 -1.29
C GLN A 32 20.66 -10.41 -1.23
N GLY A 33 19.71 -10.92 -2.02
CA GLY A 33 19.40 -12.35 -2.06
C GLY A 33 18.29 -12.81 -1.09
N LYS A 34 17.75 -11.93 -0.24
CA LYS A 34 16.58 -12.26 0.60
C LYS A 34 15.38 -12.61 -0.28
N VAL A 35 14.70 -13.69 0.09
CA VAL A 35 13.47 -14.16 -0.55
C VAL A 35 12.28 -13.61 0.23
N PHE A 36 11.32 -13.09 -0.51
CA PHE A 36 10.03 -12.64 0.02
C PHE A 36 8.90 -13.45 -0.62
N LEU A 37 7.72 -13.29 -0.07
CA LEU A 37 6.47 -13.87 -0.49
C LEU A 37 5.56 -12.74 -0.98
N HIS A 38 4.96 -12.95 -2.14
CA HIS A 38 3.93 -12.10 -2.70
C HIS A 38 2.69 -12.96 -2.95
N SER A 39 1.50 -12.42 -2.72
CA SER A 39 0.26 -13.10 -3.07
C SER A 39 -0.59 -12.23 -3.98
N VAL A 40 -1.31 -12.89 -4.87
CA VAL A 40 -2.06 -12.23 -5.93
C VAL A 40 -3.54 -12.44 -5.69
N ASN A 41 -4.24 -11.38 -5.26
CA ASN A 41 -5.68 -11.49 -5.03
C ASN A 41 -6.47 -11.69 -6.33
N LEU A 42 -6.83 -12.93 -6.65
CA LEU A 42 -7.53 -13.29 -7.88
C LEU A 42 -8.98 -12.77 -7.93
N LYS A 43 -9.53 -12.38 -6.77
CA LYS A 43 -10.84 -11.73 -6.63
C LYS A 43 -10.76 -10.21 -6.84
N ASP A 44 -9.56 -9.62 -6.86
CA ASP A 44 -9.39 -8.20 -7.16
C ASP A 44 -9.50 -7.96 -8.67
N ARG A 45 -10.51 -7.20 -9.09
CA ARG A 45 -10.78 -6.91 -10.51
C ARG A 45 -9.65 -6.17 -11.22
N PHE A 46 -8.73 -5.54 -10.47
CA PHE A 46 -7.56 -4.85 -11.01
C PHE A 46 -6.28 -5.69 -10.92
N ALA A 47 -6.36 -6.96 -10.49
CA ALA A 47 -5.20 -7.85 -10.47
C ALA A 47 -4.73 -8.28 -11.86
N GLY A 48 -5.56 -8.17 -12.91
CA GLY A 48 -5.24 -8.62 -14.27
C GLY A 48 -3.89 -8.11 -14.80
N PRO A 49 -3.62 -6.78 -14.81
CA PRO A 49 -2.33 -6.24 -15.22
C PRO A 49 -1.14 -6.77 -14.40
N LEU A 50 -1.31 -6.98 -13.09
CA LEU A 50 -0.27 -7.54 -12.23
C LEU A 50 -0.01 -9.02 -12.57
N ILE A 51 -1.07 -9.81 -12.69
CA ILE A 51 -1.01 -11.23 -13.08
C ILE A 51 -0.28 -11.38 -14.43
N LYS A 52 -0.63 -10.55 -15.42
CA LYS A 52 -0.01 -10.57 -16.74
C LYS A 52 1.50 -10.32 -16.66
N GLN A 53 1.92 -9.30 -15.91
CA GLN A 53 3.34 -9.01 -15.69
C GLN A 53 4.07 -10.23 -15.08
N LEU A 54 3.50 -10.83 -14.04
CA LEU A 54 4.07 -11.99 -13.36
C LEU A 54 4.21 -13.20 -14.28
N LEU A 55 3.17 -13.53 -15.05
CA LEU A 55 3.14 -14.72 -15.90
C LEU A 55 4.00 -14.57 -17.18
N GLU A 56 3.95 -13.39 -17.82
CA GLU A 56 4.65 -13.17 -19.10
C GLU A 56 6.12 -12.78 -18.88
N TRP A 57 6.40 -11.96 -17.87
CA TRP A 57 7.73 -11.36 -17.71
C TRP A 57 8.50 -11.89 -16.50
N ARG A 58 7.88 -12.75 -15.69
CA ARG A 58 8.44 -13.23 -14.41
C ARG A 58 8.87 -12.10 -13.48
N ARG A 59 8.23 -10.94 -13.59
CA ARG A 59 8.48 -9.74 -12.79
C ARG A 59 7.23 -8.90 -12.71
N ALA A 60 7.08 -8.10 -11.67
CA ALA A 60 6.03 -7.11 -11.56
C ALA A 60 6.60 -5.77 -11.10
N CYS A 61 6.06 -4.69 -11.64
CA CYS A 61 6.41 -3.32 -11.27
C CYS A 61 5.25 -2.67 -10.52
N SER A 62 5.56 -1.84 -9.52
CA SER A 62 4.59 -0.87 -9.00
C SER A 62 4.18 0.12 -10.11
N PRO A 63 2.98 0.71 -10.05
CA PRO A 63 2.51 1.64 -11.08
C PRO A 63 3.45 2.83 -11.29
N ASP A 64 3.90 3.46 -10.20
CA ASP A 64 4.81 4.61 -10.26
C ASP A 64 6.19 4.23 -10.82
N TYR A 65 6.69 3.03 -10.50
CA TYR A 65 7.94 2.55 -11.09
C TYR A 65 7.79 2.25 -12.58
N LEU A 66 6.69 1.62 -13.00
CA LEU A 66 6.43 1.33 -14.41
C LEU A 66 6.34 2.63 -15.23
N ALA A 67 5.65 3.64 -14.71
CA ALA A 67 5.54 4.96 -15.34
C ALA A 67 6.90 5.69 -15.42
N ARG A 68 7.86 5.40 -14.55
CA ARG A 68 9.24 5.94 -14.68
C ARG A 68 10.02 5.27 -15.81
N LEU A 69 9.70 4.03 -16.16
CA LEU A 69 10.41 3.25 -17.19
C LEU A 69 9.85 3.47 -18.60
N ASP A 70 8.55 3.72 -18.73
CA ASP A 70 7.87 3.88 -20.02
C ASP A 70 7.41 5.34 -20.21
N PRO A 71 8.00 6.10 -21.17
CA PRO A 71 7.62 7.48 -21.44
C PRO A 71 6.15 7.68 -21.83
N GLY A 72 5.57 6.74 -22.59
CA GLY A 72 4.17 6.83 -23.01
C GLY A 72 3.23 6.61 -21.82
N LEU A 73 3.57 5.67 -20.93
CA LEU A 73 2.83 5.51 -19.68
C LEU A 73 3.02 6.71 -18.76
N LYS A 74 4.22 7.29 -18.70
CA LYS A 74 4.52 8.49 -17.90
C LYS A 74 3.61 9.67 -18.22
N GLU A 75 3.29 9.87 -19.49
CA GLU A 75 2.41 10.97 -19.94
C GLU A 75 0.96 10.77 -19.51
N ALA A 76 0.50 9.52 -19.42
CA ALA A 76 -0.87 9.18 -19.03
C ALA A 76 -1.04 8.90 -17.53
N HIS A 77 0.02 8.48 -16.83
CA HIS A 77 -0.04 8.01 -15.45
C HIS A 77 -0.09 9.15 -14.45
N HIS A 78 -1.14 9.16 -13.62
CA HIS A 78 -1.23 10.01 -12.45
C HIS A 78 -0.98 9.17 -11.21
N SER A 79 0.10 9.46 -10.48
CA SER A 79 0.34 8.80 -9.20
C SER A 79 -0.77 9.18 -8.21
N MET A 80 -1.41 8.18 -7.61
CA MET A 80 -2.38 8.39 -6.52
C MET A 80 -1.72 9.05 -5.31
N ARG A 81 -0.40 8.93 -5.17
CA ARG A 81 0.37 9.59 -4.11
C ARG A 81 0.38 11.12 -4.26
N ASP A 82 0.23 11.61 -5.48
CA ASP A 82 0.37 13.04 -5.79
C ASP A 82 -0.98 13.77 -5.80
N LEU A 83 -2.11 13.04 -5.84
CA LEU A 83 -3.46 13.59 -5.69
C LEU A 83 -3.72 13.99 -4.23
N ASP A 84 -4.39 15.12 -3.97
CA ASP A 84 -4.80 15.49 -2.62
C ASP A 84 -5.86 14.51 -2.05
N ILE A 85 -6.05 14.53 -0.73
CA ILE A 85 -6.93 13.57 -0.02
C ILE A 85 -8.39 13.69 -0.47
N ASP A 86 -8.89 14.89 -0.76
CA ASP A 86 -10.27 15.08 -1.21
C ASP A 86 -10.45 14.58 -2.65
N THR A 87 -9.47 14.84 -3.51
CA THR A 87 -9.42 14.26 -4.85
C THR A 87 -9.39 12.73 -4.78
N LEU A 88 -8.55 12.13 -3.92
CA LEU A 88 -8.57 10.68 -3.73
C LEU A 88 -9.93 10.17 -3.25
N ARG A 89 -10.57 10.89 -2.32
CA ARG A 89 -11.84 10.51 -1.71
C ARG A 89 -13.00 10.51 -2.70
N PHE A 90 -13.06 11.50 -3.60
CA PHE A 90 -14.24 11.75 -4.42
C PHE A 90 -14.02 11.58 -5.92
N LYS A 91 -12.78 11.67 -6.40
CA LYS A 91 -12.46 11.77 -7.84
C LYS A 91 -11.32 10.87 -8.29
N ALA A 92 -10.77 9.98 -7.46
CA ALA A 92 -9.67 9.10 -7.85
C ALA A 92 -9.96 8.34 -9.16
N PHE A 93 -11.22 7.95 -9.38
CA PHE A 93 -11.62 7.25 -10.60
C PHE A 93 -11.53 8.06 -11.89
N GLU A 94 -11.47 9.39 -11.81
CA GLU A 94 -11.35 10.29 -12.97
C GLU A 94 -9.90 10.41 -13.44
N TYR A 95 -8.93 9.98 -12.62
CA TYR A 95 -7.52 10.09 -12.95
C TYR A 95 -7.01 8.80 -13.59
N PRO A 96 -6.41 8.87 -14.79
CA PRO A 96 -5.83 7.71 -15.42
C PRO A 96 -4.61 7.21 -14.62
N GLY A 97 -4.62 5.93 -14.33
CA GLY A 97 -3.57 5.24 -13.57
C GLY A 97 -3.98 3.79 -13.34
N ILE A 98 -3.00 2.90 -13.21
CA ILE A 98 -3.25 1.51 -12.82
C ILE A 98 -3.19 1.48 -11.29
N PRO A 99 -4.32 1.32 -10.57
CA PRO A 99 -4.25 1.14 -9.13
C PRO A 99 -3.55 -0.19 -8.84
N THR A 100 -2.69 -0.22 -7.83
CA THR A 100 -2.22 -1.53 -7.33
C THR A 100 -3.42 -2.25 -6.69
N PRO A 101 -3.60 -3.57 -6.95
CA PRO A 101 -4.53 -4.40 -6.19
C PRO A 101 -4.41 -4.18 -4.67
N GLY A 102 -5.54 -4.22 -3.97
CA GLY A 102 -5.60 -3.93 -2.54
C GLY A 102 -6.04 -2.50 -2.22
N ALA A 103 -5.13 -1.65 -1.75
CA ALA A 103 -5.46 -0.31 -1.25
C ALA A 103 -5.82 0.68 -2.38
N GLY A 104 -5.07 0.69 -3.48
CA GLY A 104 -5.37 1.53 -4.65
C GLY A 104 -6.76 1.24 -5.21
N THR A 105 -7.09 -0.05 -5.38
CA THR A 105 -8.44 -0.50 -5.76
C THR A 105 -9.52 0.03 -4.81
N ALA A 106 -9.28 -0.02 -3.50
CA ALA A 106 -10.24 0.44 -2.50
C ALA A 106 -10.53 1.95 -2.63
N ILE A 107 -9.49 2.77 -2.82
CA ILE A 107 -9.64 4.21 -3.06
C ILE A 107 -10.44 4.47 -4.34
N TRP A 108 -10.08 3.79 -5.43
CA TRP A 108 -10.73 3.95 -6.72
C TRP A 108 -12.23 3.60 -6.62
N MET A 109 -12.57 2.43 -6.05
CA MET A 109 -13.96 2.01 -5.82
C MET A 109 -14.72 2.95 -4.89
N GLY A 110 -14.10 3.37 -3.78
CA GLY A 110 -14.72 4.30 -2.84
C GLY A 110 -15.07 5.64 -3.50
N SER A 111 -14.18 6.17 -4.33
CA SER A 111 -14.42 7.41 -5.07
C SER A 111 -15.59 7.29 -6.06
N MET A 112 -15.70 6.17 -6.79
CA MET A 112 -16.83 5.90 -7.68
C MET A 112 -18.16 5.84 -6.93
N ILE A 113 -18.20 5.11 -5.80
CA ILE A 113 -19.41 4.97 -4.98
C ILE A 113 -19.87 6.34 -4.48
N ARG A 114 -18.95 7.15 -3.93
CA ARG A 114 -19.28 8.49 -3.43
C ARG A 114 -19.74 9.44 -4.54
N ALA A 115 -19.25 9.26 -5.76
CA ALA A 115 -19.70 9.99 -6.96
C ALA A 115 -21.01 9.45 -7.57
N GLY A 116 -21.68 8.48 -6.93
CA GLY A 116 -22.94 7.92 -7.39
C GLY A 116 -22.81 7.01 -8.62
N LYS A 117 -21.61 6.49 -8.90
CA LYS A 117 -21.40 5.55 -10.02
C LYS A 117 -21.82 4.14 -9.62
N SER A 118 -22.47 3.44 -10.54
CA SER A 118 -22.80 2.02 -10.38
C SER A 118 -21.54 1.15 -10.50
N LEU A 119 -21.33 0.29 -9.52
CA LEU A 119 -20.27 -0.72 -9.53
C LEU A 119 -20.85 -2.12 -9.67
N TYR A 120 -20.09 -3.00 -10.32
CA TYR A 120 -20.45 -4.40 -10.56
C TYR A 120 -19.39 -5.35 -10.00
N SER A 121 -19.81 -6.54 -9.56
CA SER A 121 -18.99 -7.54 -8.83
C SER A 121 -17.69 -7.91 -9.52
N ASP A 122 -17.76 -8.20 -10.81
CA ASP A 122 -16.62 -8.67 -11.62
C ASP A 122 -16.89 -8.39 -13.11
N ALA A 123 -15.90 -8.71 -13.95
CA ALA A 123 -15.96 -8.45 -15.39
C ALA A 123 -16.68 -9.54 -16.19
N ILE A 124 -16.91 -10.72 -15.61
CA ILE A 124 -17.35 -11.93 -16.33
C ILE A 124 -18.87 -12.11 -16.17
N ASN A 125 -19.38 -11.99 -14.96
CA ASN A 125 -20.81 -12.00 -14.65
C ASN A 125 -21.18 -10.77 -13.80
N PRO A 126 -21.26 -9.59 -14.43
CA PRO A 126 -21.44 -8.33 -13.71
C PRO A 126 -22.82 -8.26 -13.06
N ARG A 127 -22.87 -8.41 -11.73
CA ARG A 127 -24.04 -8.01 -10.93
C ARG A 127 -23.76 -6.71 -10.18
N PRO A 128 -24.78 -5.87 -9.94
CA PRO A 128 -24.63 -4.74 -9.04
C PRO A 128 -24.06 -5.17 -7.68
N LEU A 129 -23.19 -4.35 -7.10
CA LEU A 129 -22.73 -4.58 -5.73
C LEU A 129 -23.91 -4.49 -4.75
N SER A 130 -23.95 -5.44 -3.82
CA SER A 130 -24.88 -5.43 -2.70
C SER A 130 -24.58 -4.26 -1.74
N LYS A 131 -25.57 -3.90 -0.91
CA LYS A 131 -25.37 -2.88 0.14
C LYS A 131 -24.21 -3.21 1.08
N HIS A 132 -23.99 -4.51 1.35
CA HIS A 132 -22.90 -4.96 2.20
C HIS A 132 -21.53 -4.74 1.53
N GLU A 133 -21.39 -5.11 0.25
CA GLU A 133 -20.16 -4.88 -0.52
C GLU A 133 -19.85 -3.39 -0.67
N ILE A 134 -20.86 -2.55 -0.91
CA ILE A 134 -20.71 -1.10 -0.96
C ILE A 134 -20.19 -0.56 0.39
N LYS A 135 -20.80 -0.98 1.50
CA LYS A 135 -20.37 -0.56 2.85
C LYS A 135 -18.94 -1.01 3.14
N TYR A 136 -18.59 -2.24 2.74
CA TYR A 136 -17.24 -2.78 2.89
C TYR A 136 -16.22 -1.99 2.07
N ALA A 137 -16.50 -1.72 0.79
CA ALA A 137 -15.62 -0.95 -0.09
C ALA A 137 -15.40 0.48 0.43
N LEU A 138 -16.46 1.16 0.90
CA LEU A 138 -16.36 2.48 1.51
C LEU A 138 -15.51 2.45 2.79
N ARG A 139 -15.77 1.50 3.70
CA ARG A 139 -14.98 1.32 4.92
C ARG A 139 -13.49 1.13 4.59
N LYS A 140 -13.17 0.25 3.64
CA LYS A 140 -11.78 0.02 3.23
C LYS A 140 -11.16 1.28 2.62
N SER A 141 -11.89 1.99 1.76
CA SER A 141 -11.46 3.28 1.20
C SER A 141 -11.15 4.30 2.30
N ASP A 142 -12.02 4.45 3.30
CA ASP A 142 -11.82 5.42 4.39
C ASP A 142 -10.58 5.09 5.24
N ILE A 143 -10.36 3.80 5.54
CA ILE A 143 -9.15 3.34 6.26
C ILE A 143 -7.89 3.71 5.46
N GLU A 144 -7.84 3.39 4.17
CA GLU A 144 -6.65 3.67 3.36
C GLU A 144 -6.41 5.18 3.16
N LEU A 145 -7.48 6.01 3.14
CA LEU A 145 -7.33 7.47 3.15
C LEU A 145 -6.69 7.98 4.44
N ILE A 146 -7.11 7.46 5.60
CA ILE A 146 -6.54 7.81 6.91
C ILE A 146 -5.06 7.46 6.96
N PHE A 147 -4.70 6.25 6.50
CA PHE A 147 -3.32 5.82 6.45
C PHE A 147 -2.49 6.68 5.49
N GLU A 148 -2.99 6.97 4.28
CA GLU A 148 -2.25 7.81 3.32
C GLU A 148 -2.08 9.25 3.82
N GLU A 149 -3.09 9.84 4.45
CA GLU A 149 -3.01 11.17 5.05
C GLU A 149 -1.95 11.21 6.16
N ALA A 150 -1.97 10.23 7.07
CA ALA A 150 -0.98 10.11 8.11
C ALA A 150 0.43 9.92 7.53
N ARG A 151 0.60 9.04 6.54
CA ARG A 151 1.88 8.82 5.84
C ARG A 151 2.48 10.14 5.35
N ARG A 152 1.69 10.95 4.64
CA ARG A 152 2.13 12.24 4.10
C ARG A 152 2.60 13.20 5.19
N ARG A 153 1.98 13.15 6.38
CA ARG A 153 2.32 13.98 7.53
C ARG A 153 3.56 13.50 8.29
N ILE A 154 3.68 12.20 8.55
CA ILE A 154 4.68 11.66 9.50
C ILE A 154 5.85 10.95 8.83
N ALA A 155 5.64 10.37 7.66
CA ALA A 155 6.62 9.60 6.91
C ALA A 155 6.48 9.87 5.40
N PRO A 156 6.66 11.13 4.95
CA PRO A 156 6.37 11.55 3.56
C PRO A 156 7.18 10.78 2.51
N ASN A 157 8.36 10.26 2.90
CA ASN A 157 9.25 9.47 2.04
C ASN A 157 8.92 7.96 2.05
N ALA A 158 7.99 7.51 2.90
CA ALA A 158 7.53 6.12 2.90
C ALA A 158 6.82 5.78 1.61
N VAL A 159 6.96 4.53 1.17
CA VAL A 159 6.22 3.97 0.05
C VAL A 159 4.72 3.98 0.40
N SER A 160 3.89 4.52 -0.49
CA SER A 160 2.44 4.56 -0.30
C SER A 160 1.82 3.19 -0.55
N ARG A 161 0.94 2.76 0.36
CA ARG A 161 0.10 1.57 0.18
C ARG A 161 -0.73 1.62 -1.11
N LEU A 162 -1.08 2.82 -1.56
CA LEU A 162 -1.96 2.99 -2.73
C LEU A 162 -1.31 2.52 -4.04
N ASN A 163 0.02 2.64 -4.15
CA ASN A 163 0.80 2.41 -5.38
C ASN A 163 2.04 1.52 -5.13
N CYS A 164 1.97 0.54 -4.22
CA CYS A 164 3.10 -0.35 -3.92
C CYS A 164 2.81 -1.81 -4.26
N LEU A 165 3.85 -2.62 -4.46
CA LEU A 165 3.74 -4.07 -4.37
C LEU A 165 3.93 -4.49 -2.92
N TYR A 166 3.06 -5.37 -2.43
CA TYR A 166 3.12 -5.88 -1.06
C TYR A 166 3.90 -7.19 -1.02
N VAL A 167 4.91 -7.28 -0.16
CA VAL A 167 5.61 -8.55 0.08
C VAL A 167 5.88 -8.75 1.57
N THR A 168 6.13 -9.97 1.99
CA THR A 168 6.52 -10.31 3.37
C THR A 168 7.57 -11.43 3.37
N ASP A 169 8.33 -11.57 4.44
CA ASP A 169 9.22 -12.70 4.68
C ASP A 169 8.59 -13.78 5.56
N ASP A 170 7.31 -13.65 5.92
CA ASP A 170 6.58 -14.58 6.78
C ASP A 170 5.36 -15.19 6.05
N ILE A 171 5.32 -16.52 6.01
CA ILE A 171 4.25 -17.29 5.37
C ILE A 171 2.90 -17.16 6.08
N GLU A 172 2.90 -17.01 7.40
CA GLU A 172 1.68 -16.88 8.19
C GLU A 172 1.09 -15.48 8.02
N VAL A 173 1.95 -14.46 7.86
CA VAL A 173 1.54 -13.11 7.47
C VAL A 173 0.85 -13.11 6.11
N ILE A 174 1.47 -13.68 5.07
CA ILE A 174 0.87 -13.61 3.73
C ILE A 174 -0.45 -14.39 3.64
N LYS A 175 -0.55 -15.53 4.34
CA LYS A 175 -1.80 -16.33 4.40
C LYS A 175 -2.93 -15.59 5.13
N ALA A 176 -2.60 -14.80 6.15
CA ALA A 176 -3.60 -13.99 6.86
C ALA A 176 -4.14 -12.85 5.98
N ILE A 177 -3.32 -12.32 5.06
CA ILE A 177 -3.71 -11.21 4.19
C ILE A 177 -4.53 -11.70 2.98
N TRP A 178 -4.18 -12.84 2.37
CA TRP A 178 -4.80 -13.31 1.12
C TRP A 178 -4.94 -14.84 1.00
N GLU A 179 -6.17 -15.31 0.74
CA GLU A 179 -6.50 -16.69 0.33
C GLU A 179 -6.16 -16.94 -1.15
N ASN A 180 -4.90 -16.81 -1.55
CA ASN A 180 -4.52 -16.78 -2.96
C ASN A 180 -3.15 -17.42 -3.20
N PRO A 181 -2.80 -17.77 -4.46
CA PRO A 181 -1.48 -18.32 -4.77
C PRO A 181 -0.37 -17.41 -4.23
N ILE A 182 0.60 -18.03 -3.56
CA ILE A 182 1.75 -17.37 -2.96
C ILE A 182 2.95 -17.69 -3.85
N ILE A 183 3.61 -16.64 -4.33
CA ILE A 183 4.82 -16.76 -5.14
C ILE A 183 6.03 -16.26 -4.35
N LYS A 184 7.19 -16.88 -4.59
CA LYS A 184 8.45 -16.42 -4.01
C LYS A 184 9.09 -15.40 -4.94
N VAL A 185 9.52 -14.28 -4.38
CA VAL A 185 10.07 -13.15 -5.13
C VAL A 185 11.33 -12.60 -4.50
N ARG A 186 12.14 -11.90 -5.31
CA ARG A 186 13.17 -10.97 -4.85
C ARG A 186 12.73 -9.55 -5.17
N ILE A 187 13.12 -8.60 -4.34
CA ILE A 187 12.99 -7.18 -4.67
C ILE A 187 14.22 -6.77 -5.48
N SER A 188 14.01 -6.17 -6.65
CA SER A 188 15.10 -5.74 -7.52
C SER A 188 15.83 -4.52 -6.95
N ASN A 189 17.13 -4.43 -7.22
CA ASN A 189 17.96 -3.28 -6.85
C ASN A 189 17.37 -1.96 -7.39
N GLY A 190 17.46 -0.90 -6.60
CA GLY A 190 16.92 0.42 -6.95
C GLY A 190 15.44 0.63 -6.63
N SER A 191 14.76 -0.39 -6.10
CA SER A 191 13.40 -0.25 -5.56
C SER A 191 13.40 0.52 -4.23
N LEU A 192 12.38 1.32 -4.00
CA LEU A 192 12.10 1.91 -2.69
C LEU A 192 11.30 0.92 -1.86
N VAL A 193 11.64 0.77 -0.59
CA VAL A 193 10.99 -0.21 0.30
C VAL A 193 10.75 0.39 1.68
N SER A 194 9.49 0.35 2.12
CA SER A 194 9.12 0.68 3.50
C SER A 194 8.73 -0.60 4.23
N ARG A 195 9.33 -0.84 5.40
CA ARG A 195 9.00 -1.97 6.28
C ARG A 195 8.08 -1.48 7.40
N VAL A 196 6.93 -2.12 7.54
CA VAL A 196 5.86 -1.74 8.46
C VAL A 196 5.32 -2.98 9.16
N ASP A 197 4.85 -2.86 10.40
CA ASP A 197 4.27 -3.98 11.15
C ASP A 197 2.75 -3.96 10.99
N MET A 198 2.19 -4.98 10.33
CA MET A 198 0.76 -5.03 10.03
C MET A 198 -0.11 -5.13 11.28
N SER A 199 0.44 -5.56 12.43
CA SER A 199 -0.34 -5.65 13.66
C SER A 199 -0.88 -4.28 14.09
N TRP A 200 -0.17 -3.18 13.79
CA TRP A 200 -0.71 -1.83 14.00
C TRP A 200 -1.89 -1.50 13.08
N PHE A 201 -1.89 -2.03 11.85
CA PHE A 201 -3.00 -1.87 10.92
C PHE A 201 -4.22 -2.68 11.36
N ASP A 202 -4.01 -3.92 11.81
CA ASP A 202 -5.05 -4.79 12.35
C ASP A 202 -5.70 -4.16 13.58
N ASP A 203 -4.91 -3.71 14.55
CA ASP A 203 -5.40 -3.05 15.76
C ASP A 203 -6.21 -1.79 15.43
N PHE A 204 -5.77 -0.98 14.46
CA PHE A 204 -6.57 0.14 13.97
C PHE A 204 -7.91 -0.34 13.39
N CYS A 205 -7.92 -1.39 12.58
CA CYS A 205 -9.15 -1.88 11.96
C CYS A 205 -10.18 -2.39 12.97
N ASP A 206 -9.70 -3.01 14.06
CA ASP A 206 -10.51 -3.56 15.15
C ASP A 206 -11.00 -2.48 16.13
N HIS A 207 -10.19 -1.44 16.33
CA HIS A 207 -10.43 -0.44 17.37
C HIS A 207 -10.74 0.98 16.85
N ARG A 208 -10.87 1.21 15.53
CA ARG A 208 -11.08 2.57 15.00
C ARG A 208 -12.35 3.28 15.49
N GLU A 209 -13.32 2.56 16.04
CA GLU A 209 -14.53 3.15 16.63
C GLU A 209 -14.28 3.62 18.09
N LEU A 210 -13.09 3.36 18.64
CA LEU A 210 -12.62 3.90 19.91
C LEU A 210 -12.19 5.37 19.76
N ASN A 211 -11.52 5.92 20.78
CA ASN A 211 -11.12 7.31 20.78
C ASN A 211 -10.08 7.62 19.68
N VAL A 212 -10.10 8.87 19.20
CA VAL A 212 -9.24 9.35 18.10
C VAL A 212 -7.75 9.25 18.44
N ALA A 213 -7.36 9.50 19.69
CA ALA A 213 -5.95 9.50 20.10
C ALA A 213 -5.31 8.11 19.96
N GLN A 214 -6.01 7.04 20.35
CA GLN A 214 -5.53 5.67 20.20
C GLN A 214 -5.41 5.28 18.71
N CYS A 215 -6.38 5.71 17.91
CA CYS A 215 -6.34 5.49 16.46
C CYS A 215 -5.12 6.15 15.82
N ASP A 216 -4.82 7.39 16.21
CA ASP A 216 -3.64 8.11 15.75
C ASP A 216 -2.34 7.40 16.14
N ASP A 217 -2.25 6.83 17.35
CA ASP A 217 -1.07 6.09 17.80
C ASP A 217 -0.82 4.83 16.96
N PHE A 218 -1.86 4.06 16.62
CA PHE A 218 -1.71 2.89 15.75
C PHE A 218 -1.15 3.27 14.38
N VAL A 219 -1.75 4.26 13.73
CA VAL A 219 -1.32 4.72 12.40
C VAL A 219 0.10 5.31 12.45
N ASN A 220 0.41 6.04 13.54
CA ASN A 220 1.74 6.62 13.73
C ASN A 220 2.81 5.53 13.88
N ASN A 221 2.55 4.48 14.65
CA ASN A 221 3.49 3.40 14.85
C ASN A 221 3.68 2.55 13.58
N TYR A 222 2.59 2.28 12.85
CA TYR A 222 2.64 1.61 11.55
C TYR A 222 3.64 2.29 10.60
N TRP A 223 3.46 3.59 10.35
CA TRP A 223 4.27 4.32 9.39
C TRP A 223 5.68 4.66 9.86
N LYS A 224 5.94 4.63 11.18
CA LYS A 224 7.30 4.72 11.72
C LYS A 224 8.05 3.40 11.59
N GLY A 225 7.38 2.31 11.23
CA GLY A 225 7.97 0.96 11.21
C GLY A 225 8.34 0.48 12.60
N ASN A 226 7.61 0.94 13.64
CA ASN A 226 7.85 0.52 14.99
C ASN A 226 7.35 -0.92 15.18
N PRO A 227 8.12 -1.81 15.84
CA PRO A 227 7.64 -3.14 16.17
C PRO A 227 6.41 -3.04 17.09
N HIS A 228 5.34 -3.79 16.79
CA HIS A 228 4.16 -3.86 17.63
C HIS A 228 4.45 -4.59 18.95
N ASN A 229 5.13 -5.72 18.86
CA ASN A 229 5.59 -6.52 19.99
C ASN A 229 6.82 -7.36 19.54
N SER A 230 7.23 -8.36 20.31
CA SER A 230 8.36 -9.23 19.93
C SER A 230 8.09 -10.14 18.72
N ASP A 231 6.82 -10.37 18.39
CA ASP A 231 6.32 -11.22 17.31
C ASP A 231 5.73 -10.33 16.19
N CYS A 232 6.59 -9.47 15.62
CA CYS A 232 6.19 -8.50 14.61
C CYS A 232 5.74 -9.19 13.32
N LYS A 233 4.64 -8.72 12.75
CA LYS A 233 4.15 -9.19 11.47
C LYS A 233 4.58 -8.23 10.36
N TRP A 234 5.81 -8.40 9.88
CA TRP A 234 6.40 -7.46 8.92
C TRP A 234 5.75 -7.57 7.53
N GLU A 235 5.28 -6.43 7.04
CA GLU A 235 4.89 -6.17 5.66
C GLU A 235 5.91 -5.21 5.03
N TYR A 236 6.25 -5.44 3.77
CA TYR A 236 7.16 -4.60 3.01
C TYR A 236 6.41 -4.02 1.81
N LEU A 237 6.35 -2.69 1.77
CA LEU A 237 5.73 -1.92 0.69
C LEU A 237 6.81 -1.54 -0.31
N VAL A 238 6.70 -2.00 -1.54
CA VAL A 238 7.71 -1.83 -2.59
C VAL A 238 7.20 -0.88 -3.67
N ASP A 239 7.85 0.28 -3.83
CA ASP A 239 7.75 1.09 -5.06
C ASP A 239 8.97 0.79 -5.93
N GLY A 240 8.79 -0.12 -6.88
CA GLY A 240 9.90 -0.73 -7.61
C GLY A 240 9.48 -1.94 -8.40
N MET A 241 10.37 -2.93 -8.45
CA MET A 241 10.16 -4.19 -9.16
C MET A 241 10.41 -5.38 -8.24
N ILE A 242 9.58 -6.41 -8.39
CA ILE A 242 9.81 -7.74 -7.83
C ILE A 242 10.05 -8.73 -8.96
N GLU A 243 10.93 -9.69 -8.73
CA GLU A 243 11.31 -10.76 -9.67
C GLU A 243 10.89 -12.11 -9.11
N VAL A 244 10.23 -12.92 -9.92
CA VAL A 244 9.69 -14.21 -9.49
C VAL A 244 10.75 -15.29 -9.51
N ILE A 245 10.99 -15.88 -8.33
CA ILE A 245 11.88 -17.02 -8.14
C ILE A 245 11.13 -18.33 -8.38
N ASP A 246 9.93 -18.46 -7.83
CA ASP A 246 9.18 -19.72 -7.72
C ASP A 246 7.67 -19.47 -7.51
N GLY A 247 6.83 -20.48 -7.75
CA GLY A 247 5.37 -20.46 -7.50
C GLY A 247 4.48 -19.98 -8.66
N LEU A 248 5.03 -19.77 -9.87
CA LEU A 248 4.19 -19.37 -11.02
C LEU A 248 3.22 -20.46 -11.48
N ASP A 249 3.56 -21.74 -11.26
CA ASP A 249 2.67 -22.84 -11.62
C ASP A 249 1.45 -22.86 -10.69
N ASP A 250 1.64 -22.63 -9.38
CA ASP A 250 0.52 -22.45 -8.44
C ASP A 250 -0.41 -21.28 -8.83
N LEU A 251 0.18 -20.18 -9.33
CA LEU A 251 -0.61 -19.05 -9.85
C LEU A 251 -1.40 -19.42 -11.11
N ARG A 252 -0.82 -20.20 -12.02
CA ARG A 252 -1.51 -20.67 -13.24
C ARG A 252 -2.63 -21.64 -12.90
N ASP A 253 -2.38 -22.57 -11.99
CA ASP A 253 -3.37 -23.56 -11.56
C ASP A 253 -4.55 -22.86 -10.89
N ALA A 254 -4.29 -21.91 -9.98
CA ALA A 254 -5.35 -21.12 -9.34
C ALA A 254 -6.16 -20.28 -10.36
N LEU A 255 -5.52 -19.76 -11.42
CA LEU A 255 -6.22 -19.07 -12.51
C LEU A 255 -7.07 -20.01 -13.35
N ASN A 256 -6.54 -21.17 -13.71
CA ASN A 256 -7.27 -22.20 -14.46
C ASN A 256 -8.47 -22.72 -13.67
N GLU A 257 -8.32 -22.94 -12.35
CA GLU A 257 -9.41 -23.31 -11.46
C GLU A 257 -10.48 -22.23 -11.41
N ARG A 258 -10.08 -20.96 -11.23
CA ARG A 258 -11.03 -19.84 -11.25
C ARG A 258 -11.79 -19.76 -12.57
N ASP A 259 -11.08 -19.89 -13.69
CA ASP A 259 -11.64 -19.72 -15.03
C ASP A 259 -12.41 -20.96 -15.51
N GLY A 260 -12.13 -22.15 -14.95
CA GLY A 260 -12.79 -23.44 -15.27
C GLY A 260 -13.87 -23.90 -14.28
N LEU A 261 -13.97 -23.27 -13.10
CA LEU A 261 -15.14 -23.35 -12.21
C LEU A 261 -16.29 -22.42 -12.66
N MET A 262 -16.05 -21.65 -13.72
CA MET A 262 -17.04 -20.83 -14.43
C MET A 262 -17.45 -21.47 -15.75
#